data_AF-A0A920PM58-F1
#
_entry.id   AF-A0A920PM58-F1
#
_cell.length_a   1.000
_cell.length_b   1.000
_cell.length_c   1.000
_cell.angle_alpha   90.00
_cell.angle_beta   90.00
_cell.angle_gamma   90.00
#
_symmetry.space_group_name_H-M   'P 1'
#
loop_
_entity.id
_entity.type
_entity.pdbx_description
1 polymer ?
#
loop_
_entity_poly.entity_id
_entity_poly.type
_entity_poly.pdbx_seq_one_letter_code
_entity_poly.pdbx_strand_id
1 'polypeptide(L)'
;MLVCPQGVHDFLRAYFHYKSADWPRTGRIHWRPGHLRNWQGKPTYYIMELDQNMAETVASYMPDQKQVAQCNWLSEEELQVYSSTFEKTGFQGGLNWYRCATSESYQRELTLFANRCINVPACFIAGRSDWGVYQKPGDLEKFKSSVCSQAPEIHLVKDAGHWVQQEQPAKVGQLIIEFLERQRYSGHG
;
A
#
# COMPACT_ATOMS: atom_id res chain seq x y z
N MET A 1 13.51 -13.26 8.48
CA MET A 1 12.09 -12.89 8.62
C MET A 1 11.30 -13.89 9.44
N LEU A 2 11.43 -15.21 9.25
CA LEU A 2 10.85 -16.16 10.22
C LEU A 2 11.61 -16.14 11.56
N VAL A 3 12.92 -15.89 11.51
CA VAL A 3 13.71 -15.54 12.70
C VAL A 3 13.52 -14.04 12.95
N CYS A 4 12.52 -13.69 13.76
CA CYS A 4 12.33 -12.36 14.33
C CYS A 4 12.18 -12.54 15.86
N PRO A 5 12.98 -11.85 16.70
CA PRO A 5 12.96 -12.07 18.15
C PRO A 5 11.59 -11.85 18.81
N GLN A 6 10.78 -10.94 18.25
CA GLN A 6 9.42 -10.65 18.71
C GLN A 6 8.37 -11.67 18.23
N GLY A 7 8.73 -12.62 17.36
CA GLY A 7 7.78 -13.53 16.72
C GLY A 7 7.00 -12.88 15.56
N VAL A 8 6.47 -13.72 14.68
CA VAL A 8 5.83 -13.28 13.43
C VAL A 8 4.55 -12.49 13.70
N HIS A 9 3.81 -12.86 14.75
CA HIS A 9 2.58 -12.19 15.13
C HIS A 9 2.83 -10.70 15.49
N ASP A 10 3.74 -10.42 16.43
CA ASP A 10 4.04 -9.04 16.85
C ASP A 10 4.75 -8.25 15.75
N PHE A 11 5.60 -8.91 14.97
CA PHE A 11 6.17 -8.32 13.76
C PHE A 11 5.06 -7.79 12.82
N LEU A 12 4.06 -8.62 12.53
CA LEU A 12 2.95 -8.22 11.67
C LEU A 12 2.08 -7.16 12.33
N ARG A 13 1.76 -7.26 13.63
CA ARG A 13 1.00 -6.21 14.36
C ARG A 13 1.65 -4.84 14.17
N ALA A 14 2.94 -4.74 14.42
CA ALA A 14 3.70 -3.50 14.26
C ALA A 14 3.75 -3.04 12.79
N TYR A 15 3.97 -3.96 11.85
CA TYR A 15 4.03 -3.66 10.42
C TYR A 15 2.69 -3.14 9.86
N PHE A 16 1.57 -3.76 10.26
CA PHE A 16 0.23 -3.32 9.89
C PHE A 16 -0.07 -1.94 10.47
N HIS A 17 0.17 -1.74 11.77
CA HIS A 17 -0.07 -0.47 12.45
C HIS A 17 0.76 0.68 11.83
N TYR A 18 2.07 0.49 11.66
CA TYR A 18 2.98 1.51 11.15
C TYR A 18 2.61 2.00 9.74
N LYS A 19 1.93 1.16 8.95
CA LYS A 19 1.44 1.48 7.60
C LYS A 19 -0.02 1.96 7.54
N SER A 20 -0.76 1.91 8.64
CA SER A 20 -2.16 2.30 8.71
C SER A 20 -2.37 3.80 8.92
N ALA A 21 -3.64 4.24 8.95
CA ALA A 21 -4.02 5.57 9.41
C ALA A 21 -3.96 5.72 10.94
N ASP A 22 -3.95 4.62 11.70
CA ASP A 22 -3.92 4.65 13.18
C ASP A 22 -2.56 5.07 13.74
N TRP A 23 -1.49 4.98 12.94
CA TRP A 23 -0.18 5.50 13.34
C TRP A 23 -0.17 7.04 13.23
N PRO A 24 -0.07 7.77 14.37
CA PRO A 24 -0.20 9.22 14.40
C PRO A 24 1.02 9.86 13.74
N ARG A 25 0.81 10.41 12.55
CA ARG A 25 1.89 11.04 11.78
C ARG A 25 2.23 12.40 12.33
N THR A 26 3.42 12.55 12.88
CA THR A 26 4.01 13.86 13.13
C THR A 26 4.51 14.44 11.81
N GLY A 27 3.63 15.15 11.09
CA GLY A 27 4.00 15.90 9.89
C GLY A 27 2.98 15.75 8.76
N ARG A 28 2.55 16.88 8.19
CA ARG A 28 1.79 16.88 6.94
C ARG A 28 2.69 16.34 5.83
N ILE A 29 2.19 15.42 5.01
CA ILE A 29 2.82 15.08 3.73
C ILE A 29 2.71 16.33 2.85
N HIS A 30 3.71 17.20 2.90
CA HIS A 30 3.77 18.39 2.07
C HIS A 30 4.55 18.04 0.80
N TRP A 31 3.85 17.46 -0.16
CA TRP A 31 4.44 17.15 -1.46
C TRP A 31 4.46 18.40 -2.34
N ARG A 32 5.66 18.82 -2.77
CA ARG A 32 5.83 19.81 -3.84
C ARG A 32 6.37 19.09 -5.07
N PRO A 33 5.65 19.10 -6.22
CA PRO A 33 6.17 18.55 -7.46
C PRO A 33 7.52 19.20 -7.83
N GLY A 34 8.51 18.40 -8.25
CA GLY A 34 9.76 18.90 -8.86
C GLY A 34 11.02 18.94 -8.00
N HIS A 35 10.98 18.61 -6.70
CA HIS A 35 12.20 18.56 -5.89
C HIS A 35 12.82 17.16 -5.80
N LEU A 36 14.09 17.01 -6.20
CA LEU A 36 14.90 15.79 -6.04
C LEU A 36 15.19 15.40 -4.57
N ARG A 37 14.69 16.16 -3.58
CA ARG A 37 14.84 15.92 -2.12
C ARG A 37 13.66 15.16 -1.49
N ASN A 38 13.03 14.24 -2.21
CA ASN A 38 11.83 13.50 -1.74
C ASN A 38 12.15 12.23 -0.91
N TRP A 39 13.40 12.04 -0.50
CA TRP A 39 13.82 10.93 0.37
C TRP A 39 13.69 11.29 1.85
N GLN A 40 13.87 12.56 2.19
CA GLN A 40 13.71 13.08 3.56
C GLN A 40 12.22 13.09 3.93
N GLY A 41 11.82 12.18 4.83
CA GLY A 41 10.45 12.07 5.34
C GLY A 41 9.69 10.82 4.89
N LYS A 42 10.25 9.97 4.02
CA LYS A 42 9.69 8.64 3.79
C LYS A 42 9.78 7.83 5.08
N PRO A 43 8.73 7.09 5.47
CA PRO A 43 8.80 6.21 6.62
C PRO A 43 9.89 5.15 6.47
N THR A 44 10.45 4.72 7.60
CA THR A 44 11.56 3.77 7.64
C THR A 44 11.19 2.38 7.10
N TYR A 45 9.90 2.05 7.00
CA TYR A 45 9.45 0.83 6.33
C TYR A 45 9.67 0.84 4.80
N TYR A 46 10.05 1.98 4.19
CA TYR A 46 10.51 2.05 2.80
C TYR A 46 12.03 2.22 2.68
N ILE A 47 12.63 2.96 3.60
CA ILE A 47 14.08 3.19 3.66
C ILE A 47 14.51 2.89 5.09
N MET A 48 14.95 1.67 5.32
CA MET A 48 15.39 1.23 6.64
C MET A 48 16.72 1.89 7.00
N GLU A 49 16.98 2.01 8.30
CA GLU A 49 18.31 2.33 8.80
C GLU A 49 19.30 1.23 8.38
N LEU A 50 20.56 1.59 8.15
CA LEU A 50 21.56 0.70 7.56
C LEU A 50 21.80 -0.58 8.38
N ASP A 51 21.67 -0.47 9.70
CA ASP A 51 21.91 -1.54 10.68
C ASP A 51 20.62 -2.27 11.11
N GLN A 52 19.47 -1.93 10.50
CA GLN A 52 18.20 -2.54 10.84
C GLN A 52 17.62 -3.37 9.69
N ASN A 53 17.05 -4.51 10.05
CA ASN A 53 16.14 -5.25 9.20
C ASN A 53 14.68 -4.82 9.44
N MET A 54 13.76 -5.28 8.58
CA MET A 54 12.35 -4.88 8.66
C MET A 54 11.70 -5.20 10.01
N ALA A 55 12.08 -6.32 10.65
CA ALA A 55 11.51 -6.68 11.94
C ALA A 55 11.98 -5.71 13.05
N GLU A 56 13.26 -5.33 13.05
CA GLU A 56 13.81 -4.33 13.97
C GLU A 56 13.22 -2.95 13.71
N THR A 57 13.09 -2.57 12.43
CA THR A 57 12.51 -1.28 12.03
C THR A 57 11.08 -1.13 12.53
N VAL A 58 10.21 -2.12 12.32
CA VAL A 58 8.81 -1.98 12.74
C VAL A 58 8.60 -2.19 14.24
N ALA A 59 9.49 -2.91 14.94
CA ALA A 59 9.36 -3.13 16.38
C ALA A 59 9.25 -1.81 17.18
N SER A 60 9.96 -0.76 16.74
CA SER A 60 9.89 0.58 17.34
C SER A 60 8.52 1.28 17.18
N TYR A 61 7.64 0.72 16.36
CA TYR A 61 6.29 1.24 16.06
C TYR A 61 5.19 0.25 16.46
N MET A 62 5.49 -0.69 17.36
CA MET A 62 4.48 -1.57 17.95
C MET A 62 3.42 -0.72 18.68
N PRO A 63 2.11 -0.87 18.36
CA PRO A 63 1.06 -0.17 19.08
C PRO A 63 0.99 -0.64 20.54
N ASP A 64 0.68 0.28 21.45
CA ASP A 64 0.38 -0.08 22.84
C ASP A 64 -0.98 -0.81 22.96
N GLN A 65 -1.25 -1.39 24.14
CA GLN A 65 -2.49 -2.14 24.38
C GLN A 65 -3.76 -1.31 24.14
N LYS A 66 -3.72 0.00 24.39
CA LYS A 66 -4.87 0.88 24.17
C LYS A 66 -5.09 1.09 22.68
N GLN A 67 -4.03 1.32 21.90
CA GLN A 67 -4.10 1.44 20.46
C GLN A 67 -4.59 0.14 19.81
N VAL A 68 -4.13 -1.02 20.29
CA VAL A 68 -4.62 -2.33 19.85
C VAL A 68 -6.12 -2.47 20.15
N ALA A 69 -6.56 -2.17 21.37
CA ALA A 69 -7.96 -2.25 21.76
C ALA A 69 -8.89 -1.26 21.01
N GLN A 70 -8.33 -0.19 20.45
CA GLN A 70 -9.06 0.81 19.66
C GLN A 70 -9.05 0.52 18.16
N CYS A 71 -8.25 -0.46 17.71
CA CYS A 71 -8.19 -0.86 16.31
C CYS A 71 -9.46 -1.64 15.93
N ASN A 72 -10.32 -1.03 15.10
CA ASN A 72 -11.59 -1.63 14.70
C ASN A 72 -11.53 -2.41 13.37
N TRP A 73 -10.36 -2.40 12.70
CA TRP A 73 -10.21 -2.95 11.34
C TRP A 73 -9.26 -4.15 11.26
N LEU A 74 -8.56 -4.48 12.36
CA LEU A 74 -7.67 -5.65 12.46
C LEU A 74 -7.71 -6.23 13.87
N SER A 75 -8.61 -7.19 14.07
CA SER A 75 -8.74 -7.97 15.30
C SER A 75 -7.53 -8.89 15.54
N GLU A 76 -7.41 -9.43 16.75
CA GLU A 76 -6.39 -10.44 17.06
C GLU A 76 -6.60 -11.73 16.27
N GLU A 77 -7.86 -12.14 16.08
CA GLU A 77 -8.22 -13.33 15.32
C GLU A 77 -7.85 -13.19 13.84
N GLU A 78 -8.11 -12.03 13.24
CA GLU A 78 -7.71 -11.75 11.84
C GLU A 78 -6.20 -11.70 11.70
N LEU A 79 -5.49 -11.04 12.62
CA LEU A 79 -4.02 -11.02 12.61
C LEU A 79 -3.44 -12.43 12.75
N GLN A 80 -4.06 -13.29 13.55
CA GLN A 80 -3.62 -14.67 13.73
C GLN A 80 -3.72 -15.51 12.44
N VAL A 81 -4.66 -15.20 11.56
CA VAL A 81 -4.72 -15.81 10.22
C VAL A 81 -3.47 -15.46 9.42
N TYR A 82 -3.04 -14.19 9.43
CA TYR A 82 -1.83 -13.76 8.75
C TYR A 82 -0.57 -14.38 9.36
N SER A 83 -0.40 -14.27 10.69
CA SER A 83 0.80 -14.75 11.37
C SER A 83 1.00 -16.25 11.16
N SER A 84 -0.03 -17.07 11.40
CA SER A 84 0.05 -18.53 11.22
C SER A 84 0.26 -18.94 9.76
N THR A 85 -0.23 -18.15 8.80
CA THR A 85 0.01 -18.39 7.38
C THR A 85 1.47 -18.10 7.02
N PHE A 86 2.01 -16.96 7.47
CA PHE A 86 3.41 -16.61 7.20
C PHE A 86 4.39 -17.50 7.95
N GLU A 87 4.05 -17.99 9.14
CA GLU A 87 4.85 -18.99 9.86
C GLU A 87 4.99 -20.29 9.07
N LYS A 88 3.90 -20.75 8.43
CA LYS A 88 3.89 -21.97 7.62
C LYS A 88 4.55 -21.81 6.26
N THR A 89 4.29 -20.69 5.59
CA THR A 89 4.67 -20.48 4.18
C THR A 89 5.95 -19.66 4.00
N GLY A 90 6.38 -18.93 5.03
CA GLY A 90 7.45 -17.97 4.97
C GLY A 90 7.14 -16.75 4.08
N PHE A 91 8.13 -15.86 3.95
CA PHE A 91 7.98 -14.60 3.19
C PHE A 91 8.57 -14.68 1.77
N GLN A 92 9.25 -15.78 1.43
CA GLN A 92 10.03 -15.89 0.19
C GLN A 92 9.16 -15.72 -1.06
N GLY A 93 7.95 -16.27 -1.07
CA GLY A 93 7.01 -16.13 -2.19
C GLY A 93 6.65 -14.67 -2.47
N GLY A 94 6.26 -13.91 -1.44
CA GLY A 94 5.99 -12.48 -1.57
C GLY A 94 7.23 -11.67 -1.97
N LEU A 95 8.40 -11.99 -1.41
CA LEU A 95 9.65 -11.29 -1.72
C LEU A 95 10.16 -11.56 -3.15
N ASN A 96 9.86 -12.73 -3.72
CA ASN A 96 10.21 -13.03 -5.11
C ASN A 96 9.55 -12.07 -6.10
N TRP A 97 8.34 -11.58 -5.80
CA TRP A 97 7.69 -10.58 -6.64
C TRP A 97 8.55 -9.31 -6.79
N TYR A 98 9.13 -8.82 -5.69
CA TYR A 98 10.02 -7.65 -5.72
C TYR A 98 11.29 -7.92 -6.51
N ARG A 99 11.91 -9.11 -6.34
CA ARG A 99 13.10 -9.51 -7.11
C ARG A 99 12.82 -9.50 -8.62
N CYS A 100 11.65 -9.99 -9.02
CA CYS A 100 11.22 -9.93 -10.42
C CYS A 100 10.96 -8.49 -10.87
N ALA A 101 10.24 -7.70 -10.06
CA ALA A 101 9.88 -6.32 -10.39
C ALA A 101 11.11 -5.39 -10.52
N THR A 102 12.20 -5.67 -9.80
CA THR A 102 13.47 -4.93 -9.90
C THR A 102 14.49 -5.56 -10.85
N SER A 103 14.17 -6.70 -11.48
CA SER A 103 15.06 -7.34 -12.44
C SER A 103 15.10 -6.56 -13.76
N GLU A 104 16.29 -6.26 -14.25
CA GLU A 104 16.48 -5.59 -15.54
C GLU A 104 15.89 -6.42 -16.70
N SER A 105 16.06 -7.74 -16.67
CA SER A 105 15.57 -8.62 -17.74
C SER A 105 14.04 -8.55 -17.88
N TYR A 106 13.32 -8.67 -16.76
CA TYR A 106 11.86 -8.60 -16.76
C TYR A 106 11.34 -7.19 -17.03
N GLN A 107 12.03 -6.15 -16.53
CA GLN A 107 11.69 -4.77 -16.88
C GLN A 107 11.86 -4.51 -18.37
N ARG A 108 12.87 -5.10 -19.01
CA ARG A 108 13.09 -4.98 -20.46
C ARG A 108 11.96 -5.63 -21.25
N GLU A 109 11.43 -6.78 -20.84
CA GLU A 109 10.27 -7.40 -21.48
C GLU A 109 9.04 -6.48 -21.45
N LEU A 110 8.82 -5.75 -20.35
CA LEU A 110 7.71 -4.79 -20.23
C LEU A 110 7.83 -3.61 -21.22
N THR A 111 9.01 -3.32 -21.75
CA THR A 111 9.19 -2.24 -22.75
C THR A 111 8.48 -2.52 -24.07
N LEU A 112 8.10 -3.77 -24.34
CA LEU A 112 7.24 -4.12 -25.47
C LEU A 112 5.88 -3.41 -25.43
N PHE A 113 5.44 -2.99 -24.24
CA PHE A 113 4.21 -2.23 -24.02
C PHE A 113 4.47 -0.73 -23.85
N ALA A 114 5.70 -0.25 -24.09
CA ALA A 114 6.00 1.17 -24.02
C ALA A 114 5.06 1.98 -24.94
N ASN A 115 4.58 3.11 -24.44
CA ASN A 115 3.60 3.99 -25.10
C ASN A 115 2.23 3.36 -25.40
N ARG A 116 1.94 2.16 -24.90
CA ARG A 116 0.58 1.61 -24.92
C ARG A 116 -0.22 2.18 -23.74
N CYS A 117 -1.50 2.43 -23.99
CA CYS A 117 -2.44 2.87 -22.95
C CYS A 117 -3.26 1.69 -22.43
N ILE A 118 -3.69 1.78 -21.18
CA ILE A 118 -4.75 0.94 -20.62
C ILE A 118 -6.06 1.34 -21.32
N ASN A 119 -6.66 0.39 -22.04
CA ASN A 119 -7.83 0.63 -22.90
C ASN A 119 -9.18 0.25 -22.28
N VAL A 120 -9.17 -0.18 -21.03
CA VAL A 120 -10.36 -0.49 -20.23
C VAL A 120 -10.63 0.64 -19.22
N PRO A 121 -11.89 0.82 -18.77
CA PRO A 121 -12.18 1.70 -17.64
C PRO A 121 -11.34 1.31 -16.43
N ALA A 122 -10.76 2.30 -15.76
CA ALA A 122 -9.86 2.08 -14.64
C ALA A 122 -10.28 2.93 -13.42
N CYS A 123 -10.17 2.34 -12.24
CA CYS A 123 -10.44 2.98 -10.96
C CYS A 123 -9.29 2.70 -10.00
N PHE A 124 -8.71 3.75 -9.44
CA PHE A 124 -7.66 3.68 -8.43
C PHE A 124 -8.23 4.12 -7.07
N ILE A 125 -8.15 3.24 -6.08
CA ILE A 125 -8.63 3.49 -4.73
C ILE A 125 -7.44 3.30 -3.78
N ALA A 126 -7.13 4.32 -2.98
CA ALA A 126 -6.06 4.26 -1.99
C ALA A 126 -6.45 5.03 -0.73
N GLY A 127 -5.79 4.73 0.39
CA GLY A 127 -5.93 5.53 1.60
C GLY A 127 -5.31 6.91 1.39
N ARG A 128 -5.97 7.96 1.88
CA ARG A 128 -5.45 9.34 1.83
C ARG A 128 -4.17 9.48 2.67
N SER A 129 -4.01 8.62 3.66
CA SER A 129 -2.78 8.50 4.42
C SER A 129 -1.80 7.51 3.77
N ASP A 130 -2.05 6.81 2.66
CA ASP A 130 -1.02 5.90 2.13
C ASP A 130 0.19 6.65 1.51
N TRP A 131 1.40 6.30 1.92
CA TRP A 131 2.63 6.75 1.28
C TRP A 131 2.90 6.03 -0.06
N GLY A 132 2.31 4.85 -0.27
CA GLY A 132 2.46 4.05 -1.48
C GLY A 132 2.08 4.83 -2.74
N VAL A 133 1.04 5.66 -2.66
CA VAL A 133 0.57 6.54 -3.75
C VAL A 133 1.69 7.46 -4.27
N TYR A 134 2.62 7.84 -3.40
CA TYR A 134 3.69 8.79 -3.70
C TYR A 134 5.07 8.13 -3.75
N GLN A 135 5.14 6.80 -3.84
CA GLN A 135 6.40 6.08 -3.82
C GLN A 135 7.25 6.44 -5.05
N LYS A 136 6.59 6.54 -6.21
CA LYS A 136 7.16 6.93 -7.50
C LYS A 136 6.61 8.30 -7.94
N PRO A 137 7.43 9.36 -7.86
CA PRO A 137 7.01 10.71 -8.24
C PRO A 137 6.45 10.79 -9.66
N GLY A 138 5.26 11.38 -9.80
CA GLY A 138 4.64 11.61 -11.11
C GLY A 138 3.79 10.45 -11.65
N ASP A 139 3.77 9.28 -10.99
CA ASP A 139 2.98 8.13 -11.47
C ASP A 139 1.48 8.40 -11.38
N LEU A 140 1.00 9.02 -10.31
CA LEU A 140 -0.43 9.37 -10.17
C LEU A 140 -0.85 10.43 -11.20
N GLU A 141 0.02 11.41 -11.47
CA GLU A 141 -0.19 12.46 -12.46
C GLU A 141 -0.23 11.88 -13.88
N LYS A 142 0.68 10.95 -14.20
CA LYS A 142 0.65 10.19 -15.46
C LYS A 142 -0.59 9.32 -15.56
N PHE A 143 -0.98 8.64 -14.48
CA PHE A 143 -2.20 7.83 -14.45
C PHE A 143 -3.44 8.67 -14.80
N LYS A 144 -3.53 9.88 -14.22
CA LYS A 144 -4.60 10.86 -14.50
C LYS A 144 -4.64 11.35 -15.95
N SER A 145 -3.50 11.45 -16.62
CA SER A 145 -3.37 12.26 -17.84
C SER A 145 -3.02 11.48 -19.11
N SER A 146 -2.30 10.36 -19.02
CA SER A 146 -1.69 9.77 -20.21
C SER A 146 -1.59 8.24 -20.23
N VAL A 147 -1.76 7.55 -19.09
CA VAL A 147 -1.65 6.08 -19.04
C VAL A 147 -2.93 5.37 -19.49
N CYS A 148 -4.09 5.97 -19.24
CA CYS A 148 -5.38 5.40 -19.60
C CYS A 148 -5.95 6.10 -20.83
N SER A 149 -6.58 5.34 -21.73
CA SER A 149 -7.29 5.89 -22.89
C SER A 149 -8.59 6.61 -22.51
N GLN A 150 -9.15 6.27 -21.34
CA GLN A 150 -10.32 6.89 -20.73
C GLN A 150 -9.87 7.55 -19.43
N ALA A 151 -10.51 8.66 -19.03
CA ALA A 151 -10.20 9.31 -17.77
C ALA A 151 -10.46 8.34 -16.60
N PRO A 152 -9.44 7.98 -15.80
CA PRO A 152 -9.64 7.03 -14.72
C PRO A 152 -10.32 7.68 -13.52
N GLU A 153 -11.05 6.89 -12.75
CA GLU A 153 -11.54 7.30 -11.44
C GLU A 153 -10.44 7.18 -10.39
N ILE A 154 -10.35 8.15 -9.48
CA ILE A 154 -9.33 8.19 -8.43
C ILE A 154 -9.96 8.60 -7.12
N HIS A 155 -9.86 7.73 -6.13
CA HIS A 155 -10.45 7.91 -4.81
C HIS A 155 -9.37 7.80 -3.73
N LEU A 156 -9.14 8.90 -3.01
CA LEU A 156 -8.29 8.93 -1.81
C LEU A 156 -9.18 8.90 -0.56
N VAL A 157 -9.32 7.73 0.04
CA VAL A 157 -10.25 7.46 1.14
C VAL A 157 -9.73 8.09 2.43
N LYS A 158 -10.56 8.92 3.09
CA LYS A 158 -10.23 9.51 4.39
C LYS A 158 -10.07 8.42 5.44
N ASP A 159 -9.23 8.69 6.45
CA ASP A 159 -9.05 7.82 7.61
C ASP A 159 -8.65 6.38 7.24
N ALA A 160 -7.85 6.27 6.17
CA ALA A 160 -7.24 5.03 5.68
C ALA A 160 -5.79 5.27 5.26
N GLY A 161 -4.92 4.33 5.64
CA GLY A 161 -3.54 4.20 5.22
C GLY A 161 -3.38 3.15 4.12
N HIS A 162 -2.36 2.30 4.27
CA HIS A 162 -1.97 1.32 3.25
C HIS A 162 -3.00 0.20 3.06
N TRP A 163 -3.77 -0.14 4.09
CA TRP A 163 -4.68 -1.28 4.08
C TRP A 163 -6.12 -0.81 3.82
N VAL A 164 -6.31 0.05 2.82
CA VAL A 164 -7.56 0.82 2.58
C VAL A 164 -8.84 -0.02 2.62
N GLN A 165 -8.79 -1.24 2.08
CA GLN A 165 -9.91 -2.17 2.05
C GLN A 165 -10.23 -2.83 3.39
N GLN A 166 -9.26 -2.88 4.32
CA GLN A 166 -9.48 -3.33 5.69
C GLN A 166 -9.84 -2.15 6.59
N GLU A 167 -9.14 -1.02 6.45
CA GLU A 167 -9.35 0.18 7.29
C GLU A 167 -10.71 0.86 7.02
N GLN A 168 -11.18 0.87 5.76
CA GLN A 168 -12.44 1.51 5.36
C GLN A 168 -13.25 0.61 4.41
N PRO A 169 -13.66 -0.60 4.86
CA PRO A 169 -14.21 -1.65 4.00
C PRO A 169 -15.53 -1.24 3.35
N ALA A 170 -16.43 -0.61 4.12
CA ALA A 170 -17.71 -0.13 3.62
C ALA A 170 -17.53 0.92 2.51
N LYS A 171 -16.57 1.85 2.68
CA LYS A 171 -16.33 2.88 1.68
C LYS A 171 -15.71 2.31 0.41
N VAL A 172 -14.74 1.40 0.54
CA VAL A 172 -14.14 0.72 -0.61
C VAL A 172 -15.19 -0.11 -1.36
N GLY A 173 -16.01 -0.88 -0.65
CA GLY A 173 -17.10 -1.65 -1.24
C GLY A 173 -18.08 -0.78 -2.02
N GLN A 174 -18.51 0.35 -1.44
CA GLN A 174 -19.35 1.33 -2.12
C GLN A 174 -18.71 1.82 -3.42
N LEU A 175 -17.44 2.23 -3.40
CA LEU A 175 -16.74 2.75 -4.57
C LEU A 175 -16.61 1.71 -5.70
N ILE A 176 -16.36 0.45 -5.35
CA ILE A 176 -16.31 -0.64 -6.33
C ILE A 176 -17.67 -0.83 -7.00
N ILE A 177 -18.76 -0.87 -6.20
CA ILE A 177 -20.12 -1.04 -6.73
C ILE A 177 -20.47 0.13 -7.65
N GLU A 178 -20.27 1.37 -7.20
CA GLU A 178 -20.54 2.56 -8.00
C GLU A 178 -19.76 2.58 -9.33
N PHE A 179 -18.49 2.19 -9.29
CA PHE A 179 -17.66 2.08 -10.50
C PHE A 179 -18.23 1.05 -11.47
N LEU A 180 -18.57 -0.15 -10.99
CA LEU A 180 -19.12 -1.23 -11.81
C LEU A 180 -20.49 -0.87 -12.39
N GLU A 181 -21.36 -0.24 -11.60
CA GLU A 181 -22.67 0.24 -12.06
C GLU A 181 -22.52 1.26 -13.19
N ARG A 182 -21.64 2.26 -13.03
CA ARG A 182 -21.33 3.22 -14.11
C ARG A 182 -20.90 2.51 -15.39
N GLN A 183 -20.02 1.51 -15.30
CA GLN A 183 -19.57 0.77 -16.49
C GLN A 183 -20.69 -0.04 -17.17
N ARG A 184 -21.65 -0.56 -16.40
CA ARG A 184 -22.81 -1.28 -16.97
C ARG A 184 -23.70 -0.38 -17.81
N TYR A 185 -23.88 0.88 -17.41
CA TYR A 185 -24.70 1.84 -18.13
C TYR A 185 -23.98 2.51 -19.32
N SER A 186 -22.64 2.58 -19.30
CA SER A 186 -21.83 3.11 -20.41
C SER A 186 -21.74 2.20 -21.64
N GLY A 187 -22.11 0.91 -21.53
CA GLY A 187 -21.99 -0.08 -22.61
C GLY A 187 -23.21 -0.23 -23.53
N HIS A 188 -24.24 0.62 -23.40
CA HIS A 188 -25.49 0.58 -24.18
C HIS A 188 -25.70 1.80 -25.11
N GLY A 189 -24.61 2.49 -25.48
CA GLY A 189 -24.62 3.61 -26.42
C GLY A 189 -24.05 3.24 -27.79
#